data_AF-A0A0C2DIY1-F1
#
_entry.id   AF-A0A0C2DIY1-F1
#
_cell.length_a   1.000
_cell.length_b   1.000
_cell.length_c   1.000
_cell.angle_alpha   90.00
_cell.angle_beta   90.00
_cell.angle_gamma   90.00
#
_symmetry.space_group_name_H-M   'P 1'
#
loop_
_entity.id
_entity.type
_entity.pdbx_description
1 polymer ?
#
loop_
_entity_poly.entity_id
_entity_poly.type
_entity_poly.pdbx_seq_one_letter_code
_entity_poly.pdbx_strand_id
1 'polypeptide(L)'
;MEKLNAVEVLYLHYAVGRTPKDAVKHNFWQEDYHKSAQSLLDDLLDKKALFLENDLKKSLAKKKVPEIKEVLRSNKLKLSGNKEVLIQRLIDNQSVISLSELNLEPVLAISAEYQDLYNSTDFINYAHRNHYIDIFEIYNYYQSSPGKTKHEIIIETMIEKYKMKLDDSTKHDARMLASRISDYYLVELNDITNGYFYLNCSVMVQVMQNIESYRGMLATHGKQTVKNFNLSYLFKIHDKSVQTYKKLFYTNQIKPINIGEDMFSHTQHLPYNDSDKKLVSNFVFYYFKDQEEAEDILKHEIEKQFYCRDRDIPEEKALREIESTESGFKKFIKNIFK
;
A
#
# COMPACT_ATOMS: atom_id res chain seq x y z
N MET A 1 -14.78 10.31 -29.78
CA MET A 1 -13.84 9.53 -28.95
C MET A 1 -14.44 8.18 -28.62
N GLU A 2 -13.82 7.09 -29.08
CA GLU A 2 -14.21 5.74 -28.68
C GLU A 2 -13.74 5.47 -27.24
N LYS A 3 -14.58 4.83 -26.43
CA LYS A 3 -14.31 4.60 -25.00
C LYS A 3 -13.29 3.47 -24.83
N LEU A 4 -12.16 3.77 -24.18
CA LEU A 4 -11.15 2.76 -23.84
C LEU A 4 -11.52 2.01 -22.55
N ASN A 5 -11.23 0.72 -22.51
CA ASN A 5 -11.33 -0.11 -21.31
C ASN A 5 -10.10 0.04 -20.40
N ALA A 6 -10.14 -0.55 -19.19
CA ALA A 6 -9.06 -0.40 -18.20
C ALA A 6 -7.70 -0.89 -18.73
N VAL A 7 -7.65 -2.04 -19.41
CA VAL A 7 -6.41 -2.60 -19.97
C VAL A 7 -5.86 -1.70 -21.08
N GLU A 8 -6.73 -1.17 -21.93
CA GLU A 8 -6.34 -0.23 -22.99
C GLU A 8 -5.82 1.09 -22.43
N VAL A 9 -6.42 1.62 -21.37
CA VAL A 9 -5.92 2.82 -20.68
C VAL A 9 -4.57 2.55 -20.02
N LEU A 10 -4.40 1.40 -19.37
CA LEU A 10 -3.11 1.00 -18.81
C LEU A 10 -2.05 0.85 -19.93
N TYR A 11 -2.42 0.24 -21.05
CA TYR A 11 -1.53 0.08 -22.20
C TYR A 11 -1.21 1.43 -22.84
N LEU A 12 -2.14 2.38 -22.91
CA LEU A 12 -1.90 3.74 -23.37
C LEU A 12 -0.80 4.41 -22.54
N HIS A 13 -0.92 4.35 -21.21
CA HIS A 13 0.11 4.85 -20.27
C HIS A 13 1.47 4.17 -20.47
N TYR A 14 1.45 2.87 -20.72
CA TYR A 14 2.65 2.11 -20.99
C TYR A 14 3.24 2.41 -22.39
N ALA A 15 2.44 2.60 -23.43
CA ALA A 15 2.94 2.71 -24.80
C ALA A 15 3.52 4.10 -25.09
N VAL A 16 2.96 5.16 -24.50
CA VAL A 16 3.38 6.55 -24.76
C VAL A 16 4.87 6.73 -24.51
N GLY A 17 5.53 7.30 -25.52
CA GLY A 17 6.96 7.53 -25.57
C GLY A 17 7.79 6.29 -25.86
N ARG A 18 7.25 5.09 -26.11
CA ARG A 18 8.04 3.91 -26.53
C ARG A 18 8.08 3.78 -28.05
N THR A 19 9.07 3.07 -28.58
CA THR A 19 8.99 2.64 -29.99
C THR A 19 7.98 1.48 -30.09
N PRO A 20 7.36 1.22 -31.26
CA PRO A 20 6.46 0.08 -31.44
C PRO A 20 7.09 -1.25 -31.00
N LYS A 21 8.36 -1.44 -31.34
CA LYS A 21 9.14 -2.61 -30.95
C LYS A 21 9.27 -2.72 -29.43
N ASP A 22 9.50 -1.63 -28.72
CA ASP A 22 9.60 -1.62 -27.26
C ASP A 22 8.24 -1.84 -26.57
N ALA A 23 7.16 -1.33 -27.17
CA ALA A 23 5.81 -1.43 -26.63
C ALA A 23 5.25 -2.88 -26.62
N VAL A 24 5.85 -3.80 -27.37
CA VAL A 24 5.36 -5.19 -27.48
C VAL A 24 6.28 -6.24 -26.83
N LYS A 25 7.33 -5.82 -26.11
CA LYS A 25 8.36 -6.74 -25.58
C LYS A 25 7.95 -7.56 -24.36
N HIS A 26 7.00 -7.08 -23.57
CA HIS A 26 6.72 -7.68 -22.27
C HIS A 26 5.51 -8.60 -22.32
N ASN A 27 5.65 -9.80 -21.76
CA ASN A 27 4.60 -10.84 -21.78
C ASN A 27 3.55 -10.68 -20.67
N PHE A 28 3.76 -9.78 -19.69
CA PHE A 28 2.80 -9.59 -18.60
C PHE A 28 1.41 -9.20 -19.10
N TRP A 29 1.28 -8.56 -20.28
CA TRP A 29 -0.02 -8.29 -20.89
C TRP A 29 -0.84 -9.57 -21.13
N GLN A 30 -0.17 -10.64 -21.55
CA GLN A 30 -0.81 -11.93 -21.80
C GLN A 30 -1.05 -12.69 -20.49
N GLU A 31 -0.10 -12.62 -19.56
CA GLU A 31 -0.15 -13.33 -18.28
C GLU A 31 -1.21 -12.73 -17.33
N ASP A 32 -1.20 -11.41 -17.16
CA ASP A 32 -2.04 -10.71 -16.18
C ASP A 32 -3.38 -10.25 -16.76
N TYR A 33 -3.42 -9.94 -18.05
CA TYR A 33 -4.61 -9.32 -18.70
C TYR A 33 -5.16 -10.14 -19.87
N HIS A 34 -4.58 -11.29 -20.18
CA HIS A 34 -5.00 -12.18 -21.28
C HIS A 34 -5.13 -11.46 -22.63
N LYS A 35 -4.25 -10.48 -22.86
CA LYS A 35 -4.20 -9.67 -24.08
C LYS A 35 -2.78 -9.66 -24.64
N SER A 36 -2.64 -9.83 -25.96
CA SER A 36 -1.32 -9.66 -26.58
C SER A 36 -0.98 -8.17 -26.66
N ALA A 37 0.28 -7.83 -26.36
CA ALA A 37 0.75 -6.46 -26.45
C ALA A 37 0.63 -5.90 -27.87
N GLN A 38 0.81 -6.75 -28.89
CA GLN A 38 0.62 -6.38 -30.29
C GLN A 38 -0.84 -6.02 -30.58
N SER A 39 -1.80 -6.84 -30.13
CA SER A 39 -3.23 -6.53 -30.31
C SER A 39 -3.60 -5.22 -29.62
N LEU A 40 -3.09 -4.96 -28.41
CA LEU A 40 -3.35 -3.70 -27.71
C LEU A 40 -2.78 -2.49 -28.46
N LEU A 41 -1.59 -2.62 -29.05
CA LEU A 41 -1.00 -1.58 -29.88
C LEU A 41 -1.84 -1.31 -31.12
N ASP A 42 -2.19 -2.37 -31.86
CA ASP A 42 -2.97 -2.27 -33.09
C ASP A 42 -4.35 -1.63 -32.80
N ASP A 43 -5.04 -2.09 -31.74
CA ASP A 43 -6.33 -1.54 -31.31
C ASP A 43 -6.24 -0.03 -31.01
N LEU A 44 -5.18 0.44 -30.33
CA LEU A 44 -5.02 1.86 -30.01
C LEU A 44 -4.61 2.72 -31.24
N LEU A 45 -3.91 2.14 -32.21
CA LEU A 45 -3.61 2.80 -33.48
C LEU A 45 -4.88 2.93 -34.34
N ASP A 46 -5.68 1.87 -34.42
CA ASP A 46 -6.95 1.85 -35.16
C ASP A 46 -7.96 2.84 -34.58
N LYS A 47 -8.03 2.93 -33.24
CA LYS A 47 -8.83 3.92 -32.51
C LYS A 47 -8.28 5.34 -32.60
N LYS A 48 -7.13 5.55 -33.22
CA LYS A 48 -6.40 6.83 -33.28
C LYS A 48 -6.10 7.42 -31.90
N ALA A 49 -6.00 6.58 -30.88
CA ALA A 49 -5.57 6.97 -29.55
C ALA A 49 -4.05 7.18 -29.50
N LEU A 50 -3.32 6.39 -30.29
CA LEU A 50 -1.88 6.53 -30.51
C LEU A 50 -1.58 6.85 -31.97
N PHE A 51 -0.44 7.50 -32.21
CA PHE A 51 0.15 7.65 -33.53
C PHE A 51 1.68 7.60 -33.45
N LEU A 52 2.33 7.37 -34.60
CA LEU A 52 3.79 7.43 -34.70
C LEU A 52 4.23 8.88 -34.88
N GLU A 53 4.98 9.37 -33.90
CA GLU A 53 5.56 10.71 -33.92
C GLU A 53 7.05 10.63 -34.29
N ASN A 54 7.41 11.40 -35.32
CA ASN A 54 8.78 11.50 -35.86
C ASN A 54 9.53 12.72 -35.29
N ASP A 55 9.18 13.17 -34.09
CA ASP A 55 9.86 14.30 -33.46
C ASP A 55 11.29 13.93 -33.11
N LEU A 56 12.23 14.66 -33.74
CA LEU A 56 13.66 14.39 -33.62
C LEU A 56 14.13 14.42 -32.16
N LYS A 57 13.64 15.36 -31.36
CA LYS A 57 14.03 15.50 -29.96
C LYS A 57 13.57 14.31 -29.13
N LYS A 58 12.33 13.85 -29.33
CA LYS A 58 11.76 12.68 -28.65
C LYS A 58 12.46 11.37 -29.05
N SER A 59 12.76 11.17 -30.33
CA SER A 59 13.53 10.00 -30.78
C SER A 59 14.97 10.01 -30.26
N LEU A 60 15.64 11.17 -30.25
CA LEU A 60 16.99 11.32 -29.68
C LEU A 60 17.03 11.04 -28.17
N ALA A 61 15.96 11.37 -27.44
CA ALA A 61 15.85 11.08 -26.01
C ALA A 61 15.92 9.57 -25.68
N LYS A 62 15.72 8.68 -26.65
CA LYS A 62 15.85 7.22 -26.49
C LYS A 62 17.25 6.68 -26.67
N LYS A 63 18.14 7.42 -27.31
CA LYS A 63 19.53 6.98 -27.50
C LYS A 63 20.31 7.10 -26.20
N LYS A 64 21.21 6.16 -25.94
CA LYS A 64 22.10 6.20 -24.79
C LYS A 64 23.11 7.34 -24.99
N VAL A 65 23.60 7.90 -23.88
CA VAL A 65 24.58 8.99 -23.93
C VAL A 65 25.84 8.63 -24.74
N PRO A 66 26.38 7.40 -24.69
CA PRO A 66 27.49 7.00 -25.55
C PRO A 66 27.19 7.11 -27.05
N GLU A 67 26.02 6.63 -27.51
CA GLU A 67 25.60 6.69 -28.91
C GLU A 67 25.50 8.15 -29.40
N ILE A 68 24.89 9.03 -28.58
CA ILE A 68 24.80 10.47 -28.86
C ILE A 68 26.20 11.09 -28.96
N LYS A 69 27.10 10.74 -28.03
CA LYS A 69 28.49 11.25 -28.03
C LYS A 69 29.29 10.75 -29.22
N GLU A 70 28.99 9.55 -29.73
CA GLU A 70 29.65 9.00 -30.91
C GLU A 70 29.38 9.86 -32.13
N VAL A 71 28.12 10.19 -32.40
CA VAL A 71 27.75 11.09 -33.50
C VAL A 71 28.37 12.47 -33.34
N LEU A 72 28.30 13.05 -32.13
CA LEU A 72 28.94 14.34 -31.87
C LEU A 72 30.46 14.27 -32.12
N ARG A 73 31.13 13.17 -31.77
CA ARG A 73 32.57 12.97 -31.95
C ARG A 73 32.93 12.87 -33.43
N SER A 74 32.18 12.06 -34.19
CA SER A 74 32.38 11.90 -35.63
C SER A 74 32.23 13.23 -36.39
N ASN A 75 31.39 14.13 -35.87
CA ASN A 75 31.18 15.47 -36.42
C ASN A 75 32.03 16.57 -35.75
N LYS A 76 33.03 16.20 -34.93
CA LYS A 76 33.95 17.13 -34.24
C LYS A 76 33.25 18.17 -33.35
N LEU A 77 32.08 17.83 -32.80
CA LEU A 77 31.32 18.68 -31.89
C LEU A 77 31.68 18.42 -30.42
N LYS A 78 31.38 19.40 -29.57
CA LYS A 78 31.64 19.33 -28.13
C LYS A 78 30.88 18.17 -27.47
N LEU A 79 31.57 17.39 -26.63
CA LEU A 79 31.02 16.18 -25.96
C LEU A 79 30.62 16.38 -24.49
N SER A 80 30.85 17.56 -23.92
CA SER A 80 30.51 17.85 -22.53
C SER A 80 29.06 18.34 -22.38
N GLY A 81 28.48 18.09 -21.21
CA GLY A 81 27.10 18.45 -20.86
C GLY A 81 26.28 17.25 -20.38
N ASN A 82 25.11 17.52 -19.82
CA ASN A 82 24.10 16.50 -19.56
C ASN A 82 23.47 16.00 -20.88
N LYS A 83 22.62 14.96 -20.81
CA LYS A 83 22.02 14.37 -22.02
C LYS A 83 21.22 15.38 -22.85
N GLU A 84 20.45 16.25 -22.19
CA GLU A 84 19.63 17.27 -22.85
C GLU A 84 20.48 18.26 -23.64
N VAL A 85 21.60 18.72 -23.08
CA VAL A 85 22.56 19.59 -23.77
C VAL A 85 23.17 18.90 -24.99
N LEU A 86 23.45 17.60 -24.90
CA LEU A 86 23.97 16.83 -26.03
C LEU A 86 22.91 16.66 -27.14
N ILE A 87 21.65 16.40 -26.77
CA ILE A 87 20.52 16.31 -27.70
C ILE A 87 20.29 17.65 -28.39
N GLN A 88 20.26 18.75 -27.64
CA GLN A 88 20.08 20.09 -28.20
C GLN A 88 21.20 20.40 -29.20
N ARG A 89 22.45 20.02 -28.90
CA ARG A 89 23.58 20.19 -29.81
C ARG A 89 23.42 19.42 -31.12
N LEU A 90 22.84 18.21 -31.10
CA LEU A 90 22.51 17.48 -32.31
C LEU A 90 21.42 18.20 -33.13
N ILE A 91 20.38 18.71 -32.46
CA ILE A 91 19.29 19.45 -33.10
C ILE A 91 19.80 20.75 -33.74
N ASP A 92 20.60 21.53 -33.01
CA ASP A 92 21.15 22.81 -33.46
C ASP A 92 22.07 22.66 -34.68
N ASN A 93 22.66 21.47 -34.87
CA ASN A 93 23.59 21.17 -35.96
C ASN A 93 23.02 20.16 -36.97
N GLN A 94 21.70 19.88 -36.95
CA GLN A 94 21.07 18.85 -37.78
C GLN A 94 21.24 19.06 -39.30
N SER A 95 21.50 20.30 -39.74
CA SER A 95 21.74 20.63 -41.15
C SER A 95 23.12 20.21 -41.65
N VAL A 96 24.07 19.97 -40.74
CA VAL A 96 25.49 19.68 -41.07
C VAL A 96 25.97 18.34 -40.53
N ILE A 97 25.18 17.66 -39.71
CA ILE A 97 25.49 16.32 -39.18
C ILE A 97 24.55 15.27 -39.76
N SER A 98 25.09 14.09 -40.03
CA SER A 98 24.24 12.93 -40.33
C SER A 98 23.79 12.26 -39.04
N LEU A 99 22.49 12.06 -38.90
CA LEU A 99 21.87 11.29 -37.80
C LEU A 99 21.53 9.85 -38.21
N SER A 100 21.87 9.45 -39.44
CA SER A 100 21.55 8.11 -39.98
C SER A 100 22.12 6.98 -39.10
N GLU A 101 23.29 7.19 -38.51
CA GLU A 101 23.97 6.24 -37.62
C GLU A 101 23.16 5.93 -36.35
N LEU A 102 22.28 6.84 -35.92
CA LEU A 102 21.48 6.64 -34.72
C LEU A 102 20.32 5.69 -34.96
N ASN A 103 19.90 5.41 -36.19
CA ASN A 103 18.69 4.65 -36.49
C ASN A 103 17.50 5.12 -35.62
N LEU A 104 17.07 6.36 -35.85
CA LEU A 104 16.02 7.00 -35.07
C LEU A 104 14.67 6.36 -35.43
N GLU A 105 14.13 5.60 -34.50
CA GLU A 105 12.79 5.02 -34.65
C GLU A 105 11.73 6.06 -34.22
N PRO A 106 10.57 6.08 -34.90
CA PRO A 106 9.41 6.83 -34.43
C PRO A 106 8.99 6.35 -33.04
N VAL A 107 8.45 7.25 -32.24
CA VAL A 107 7.89 6.92 -30.92
C VAL A 107 6.37 7.02 -30.95
N LEU A 108 5.71 6.24 -30.10
CA LEU A 108 4.27 6.31 -29.91
C LEU A 108 3.94 7.58 -29.12
N ALA A 109 3.05 8.38 -29.67
CA ALA A 109 2.53 9.59 -29.05
C ALA A 109 1.01 9.51 -28.94
N ILE A 110 0.48 10.21 -27.96
CA ILE A 110 -0.96 10.29 -27.73
C ILE A 110 -1.59 11.37 -28.61
N SER A 111 -2.76 11.09 -29.18
CA SER A 111 -3.52 12.07 -29.94
C SER A 111 -4.21 13.10 -29.03
N ALA A 112 -4.49 14.28 -29.58
CA ALA A 112 -5.13 15.37 -28.85
C ALA A 112 -6.49 14.97 -28.26
N GLU A 113 -7.24 14.09 -28.94
CA GLU A 113 -8.55 13.60 -28.49
C GLU A 113 -8.48 12.76 -27.20
N TYR A 114 -7.34 12.12 -26.92
CA TYR A 114 -7.15 11.26 -25.75
C TYR A 114 -6.28 11.91 -24.66
N GLN A 115 -5.80 13.13 -24.88
CA GLN A 115 -4.87 13.82 -23.97
C GLN A 115 -5.47 14.02 -22.58
N ASP A 116 -6.74 14.41 -22.49
CA ASP A 116 -7.44 14.61 -21.22
C ASP A 116 -7.60 13.29 -20.47
N LEU A 117 -8.00 12.21 -21.17
CA LEU A 117 -8.10 10.87 -20.59
C LEU A 117 -6.76 10.41 -20.03
N TYR A 118 -5.67 10.57 -20.79
CA TYR A 118 -4.33 10.20 -20.34
C TYR A 118 -3.90 10.97 -19.10
N ASN A 119 -4.12 12.29 -19.09
CA ASN A 119 -3.77 13.14 -17.95
C ASN A 119 -4.59 12.80 -16.69
N SER A 120 -5.85 12.40 -16.85
CA SER A 120 -6.75 12.10 -15.73
C SER A 120 -6.66 10.66 -15.22
N THR A 121 -5.94 9.75 -15.90
CA THR A 121 -5.94 8.31 -15.59
C THR A 121 -4.58 7.74 -15.17
N ASP A 122 -3.61 8.59 -14.80
CA ASP A 122 -2.28 8.14 -14.34
C ASP A 122 -2.33 7.21 -13.11
N PHE A 123 -3.42 7.29 -12.31
CA PHE A 123 -3.71 6.40 -11.19
C PHE A 123 -3.77 4.92 -11.58
N ILE A 124 -4.06 4.57 -12.84
CA ILE A 124 -4.14 3.16 -13.24
C ILE A 124 -2.79 2.45 -13.10
N ASN A 125 -1.68 3.19 -13.26
CA ASN A 125 -0.33 2.69 -13.02
C ASN A 125 -0.08 2.40 -11.54
N TYR A 126 -0.79 3.06 -10.63
CA TYR A 126 -0.72 2.76 -9.20
C TYR A 126 -1.35 1.40 -8.92
N ALA A 127 -2.57 1.14 -9.43
CA ALA A 127 -3.25 -0.14 -9.26
C ALA A 127 -2.47 -1.31 -9.89
N HIS A 128 -1.95 -1.15 -11.11
CA HIS A 128 -1.12 -2.18 -11.75
C HIS A 128 0.10 -2.57 -10.90
N ARG A 129 0.76 -1.60 -10.26
CA ARG A 129 1.94 -1.83 -9.40
C ARG A 129 1.59 -2.27 -7.98
N ASN A 130 0.37 -1.99 -7.51
CA ASN A 130 -0.08 -2.26 -6.16
C ASN A 130 -1.32 -3.15 -6.22
N HIS A 131 -1.10 -4.47 -6.22
CA HIS A 131 -2.12 -5.53 -6.37
C HIS A 131 -3.22 -5.59 -5.27
N TYR A 132 -3.37 -4.57 -4.43
CA TYR A 132 -4.46 -4.47 -3.46
C TYR A 132 -5.74 -3.90 -4.07
N ILE A 133 -5.61 -3.10 -5.13
CA ILE A 133 -6.73 -2.68 -5.97
C ILE A 133 -6.46 -3.18 -7.38
N ASP A 134 -7.46 -3.77 -7.99
CA ASP A 134 -7.38 -4.20 -9.37
C ASP A 134 -7.64 -3.03 -10.35
N ILE A 135 -7.06 -3.10 -11.56
CA ILE A 135 -7.17 -2.02 -12.55
C ILE A 135 -8.62 -1.81 -13.04
N PHE A 136 -9.44 -2.86 -13.06
CA PHE A 136 -10.84 -2.78 -13.44
C PHE A 136 -11.64 -2.10 -12.33
N GLU A 137 -11.39 -2.46 -11.07
CA GLU A 137 -12.03 -1.83 -9.90
C GLU A 137 -11.81 -0.31 -9.90
N ILE A 138 -10.54 0.13 -9.95
CA ILE A 138 -10.22 1.56 -9.87
C ILE A 138 -10.72 2.35 -11.07
N TYR A 139 -10.69 1.75 -12.27
CA TYR A 139 -11.14 2.42 -13.48
C TYR A 139 -12.67 2.52 -13.52
N ASN A 140 -13.39 1.50 -13.06
CA ASN A 140 -14.84 1.57 -12.89
C ASN A 140 -15.23 2.65 -11.88
N TYR A 141 -14.50 2.74 -10.77
CA TYR A 141 -14.71 3.80 -9.77
C TYR A 141 -14.51 5.20 -10.34
N TYR A 142 -13.44 5.40 -11.11
CA TYR A 142 -13.21 6.65 -11.83
C TYR A 142 -14.37 7.01 -12.77
N GLN A 143 -14.87 6.03 -13.53
CA GLN A 143 -15.98 6.26 -14.46
C GLN A 143 -17.28 6.67 -13.77
N SER A 144 -17.53 6.21 -12.55
CA SER A 144 -18.71 6.58 -11.76
C SER A 144 -18.51 7.84 -10.91
N SER A 145 -17.30 8.39 -10.84
CA SER A 145 -16.93 9.47 -9.91
C SER A 145 -16.33 10.69 -10.63
N PRO A 146 -17.13 11.45 -11.41
CA PRO A 146 -16.62 12.60 -12.16
C PRO A 146 -16.09 13.70 -11.23
N GLY A 147 -14.98 14.32 -11.64
CA GLY A 147 -14.38 15.47 -10.93
C GLY A 147 -13.42 15.12 -9.80
N LYS A 148 -13.24 13.83 -9.46
CA LYS A 148 -12.27 13.41 -8.44
C LYS A 148 -10.84 13.47 -8.96
N THR A 149 -9.95 13.86 -8.06
CA THR A 149 -8.50 13.79 -8.26
C THR A 149 -8.02 12.34 -8.24
N LYS A 150 -6.83 12.09 -8.79
CA LYS A 150 -6.18 10.77 -8.74
C LYS A 150 -6.03 10.21 -7.32
N HIS A 151 -5.78 11.08 -6.35
CA HIS A 151 -5.59 10.68 -4.95
C HIS A 151 -6.91 10.26 -4.31
N GLU A 152 -7.98 11.00 -4.57
CA GLU A 152 -9.34 10.63 -4.13
C GLU A 152 -9.77 9.31 -4.76
N ILE A 153 -9.54 9.12 -6.07
CA ILE A 153 -9.85 7.85 -6.75
C ILE A 153 -9.11 6.67 -6.08
N ILE A 154 -7.80 6.79 -5.86
CA ILE A 154 -6.99 5.73 -5.24
C ILE A 154 -7.45 5.44 -3.81
N ILE A 155 -7.57 6.47 -2.97
CA ILE A 155 -7.90 6.32 -1.56
C ILE A 155 -9.31 5.80 -1.38
N GLU A 156 -10.30 6.39 -2.05
CA GLU A 156 -11.69 6.01 -1.86
C GLU A 156 -11.95 4.59 -2.36
N THR A 157 -11.32 4.18 -3.46
CA THR A 157 -11.37 2.77 -3.91
C THR A 157 -10.77 1.83 -2.84
N MET A 158 -9.63 2.18 -2.23
CA MET A 158 -9.05 1.38 -1.14
C MET A 158 -9.96 1.34 0.09
N ILE A 159 -10.60 2.47 0.45
CA ILE A 159 -11.48 2.58 1.62
C ILE A 159 -12.76 1.77 1.41
N GLU A 160 -13.37 1.80 0.22
CA GLU A 160 -14.55 1.00 -0.10
C GLU A 160 -14.22 -0.49 -0.01
N LYS A 161 -13.11 -0.93 -0.62
CA LYS A 161 -12.64 -2.30 -0.51
C LYS A 161 -12.30 -2.69 0.92
N TYR A 162 -11.68 -1.79 1.68
CA TYR A 162 -11.37 -1.99 3.09
C TYR A 162 -12.64 -2.28 3.90
N LYS A 163 -13.68 -1.46 3.72
CA LYS A 163 -14.98 -1.62 4.40
C LYS A 163 -15.62 -2.97 4.04
N MET A 164 -15.64 -3.35 2.77
CA MET A 164 -16.17 -4.66 2.34
C MET A 164 -15.41 -5.83 2.99
N LYS A 165 -14.09 -5.68 3.15
CA LYS A 165 -13.21 -6.72 3.69
C LYS A 165 -13.23 -6.83 5.22
N LEU A 166 -13.86 -5.88 5.93
CA LEU A 166 -14.03 -5.99 7.38
C LEU A 166 -14.98 -7.13 7.77
N ASP A 167 -15.89 -7.51 6.87
CA ASP A 167 -16.86 -8.58 7.10
C ASP A 167 -16.28 -9.98 6.80
N ASP A 168 -15.13 -10.07 6.14
CA ASP A 168 -14.45 -11.35 5.89
C ASP A 168 -14.09 -12.03 7.23
N SER A 169 -14.16 -13.36 7.26
CA SER A 169 -13.84 -14.14 8.47
C SER A 169 -12.41 -13.92 8.93
N THR A 170 -11.47 -13.84 7.99
CA THR A 170 -10.05 -13.67 8.27
C THR A 170 -9.60 -12.22 8.29
N LYS A 171 -10.42 -11.22 7.94
CA LYS A 171 -10.10 -9.76 7.94
C LYS A 171 -8.69 -9.36 7.45
N HIS A 172 -7.99 -10.24 6.73
CA HIS A 172 -6.56 -10.12 6.43
C HIS A 172 -6.37 -9.03 5.39
N ASP A 173 -7.22 -9.07 4.36
CA ASP A 173 -7.27 -8.05 3.31
C ASP A 173 -7.61 -6.68 3.90
N ALA A 174 -8.55 -6.60 4.85
CA ALA A 174 -8.88 -5.35 5.53
C ALA A 174 -7.67 -4.79 6.30
N ARG A 175 -6.97 -5.64 7.06
CA ARG A 175 -5.73 -5.24 7.75
C ARG A 175 -4.68 -4.69 6.77
N MET A 176 -4.48 -5.39 5.66
CA MET A 176 -3.51 -5.01 4.63
C MET A 176 -3.91 -3.70 3.95
N LEU A 177 -5.18 -3.55 3.58
CA LEU A 177 -5.72 -2.31 2.99
C LEU A 177 -5.57 -1.13 3.95
N ALA A 178 -5.92 -1.27 5.23
CA ALA A 178 -5.71 -0.21 6.23
C ALA A 178 -4.23 0.19 6.33
N SER A 179 -3.31 -0.77 6.30
CA SER A 179 -1.87 -0.45 6.30
C SER A 179 -1.46 0.32 5.05
N ARG A 180 -1.98 -0.03 3.87
CA ARG A 180 -1.66 0.65 2.60
C ARG A 180 -2.27 2.03 2.50
N ILE A 181 -3.50 2.20 2.99
CA ILE A 181 -4.16 3.50 3.09
C ILE A 181 -3.33 4.42 4.01
N SER A 182 -2.89 3.91 5.16
CA SER A 182 -1.99 4.64 6.06
C SER A 182 -0.70 5.08 5.37
N ASP A 183 0.00 4.15 4.70
CA ASP A 183 1.22 4.47 3.96
C ASP A 183 0.97 5.54 2.90
N TYR A 184 -0.12 5.44 2.14
CA TYR A 184 -0.44 6.38 1.07
C TYR A 184 -0.67 7.80 1.63
N TYR A 185 -1.46 7.93 2.70
CA TYR A 185 -1.66 9.22 3.36
C TYR A 185 -0.34 9.80 3.89
N LEU A 186 0.47 8.99 4.58
CA LEU A 186 1.71 9.45 5.20
C LEU A 186 2.80 9.83 4.19
N VAL A 187 2.91 9.09 3.08
CA VAL A 187 4.01 9.22 2.11
C VAL A 187 3.64 10.10 0.92
N GLU A 188 2.49 9.86 0.31
CA GLU A 188 2.08 10.55 -0.92
C GLU A 188 1.38 11.87 -0.62
N LEU A 189 0.58 11.92 0.45
CA LEU A 189 -0.21 13.11 0.80
C LEU A 189 0.35 13.95 1.94
N ASN A 190 1.34 13.43 2.68
CA ASN A 190 1.83 14.02 3.92
C ASN A 190 0.71 14.32 4.94
N ASP A 191 -0.38 13.53 4.91
CA ASP A 191 -1.52 13.65 5.80
C ASP A 191 -1.33 12.74 7.02
N ILE A 192 -0.84 13.33 8.10
CA ILE A 192 -0.54 12.63 9.35
C ILE A 192 -1.83 12.12 10.00
N THR A 193 -2.90 12.91 9.99
CA THR A 193 -4.14 12.60 10.69
C THR A 193 -4.77 11.34 10.14
N ASN A 194 -5.01 11.29 8.83
CA ASN A 194 -5.59 10.11 8.18
C ASN A 194 -4.60 8.95 8.13
N GLY A 195 -3.31 9.25 7.90
CA GLY A 195 -2.26 8.25 7.94
C GLY A 195 -2.18 7.52 9.29
N TYR A 196 -2.31 8.27 10.38
CA TYR A 196 -2.29 7.72 11.73
C TYR A 196 -3.59 6.97 12.07
N PHE A 197 -4.74 7.50 11.65
CA PHE A 197 -6.03 6.83 11.80
C PHE A 197 -6.03 5.42 11.21
N TYR A 198 -5.59 5.26 9.96
CA TYR A 198 -5.56 3.95 9.29
C TYR A 198 -4.43 3.05 9.81
N LEU A 199 -3.35 3.61 10.38
CA LEU A 199 -2.32 2.83 11.07
C LEU A 199 -2.89 2.18 12.34
N ASN A 200 -3.66 2.93 13.13
CA ASN A 200 -4.38 2.41 14.29
C ASN A 200 -5.37 1.30 13.86
N CYS A 201 -6.14 1.53 12.79
CA CYS A 201 -7.07 0.53 12.26
C CYS A 201 -6.36 -0.78 11.87
N SER A 202 -5.23 -0.70 11.17
CA SER A 202 -4.47 -1.89 10.77
C SER A 202 -3.95 -2.68 11.98
N VAL A 203 -3.38 -1.99 12.97
CA VAL A 203 -2.88 -2.65 14.19
C VAL A 203 -4.02 -3.23 15.02
N MET A 204 -5.14 -2.53 15.16
CA MET A 204 -6.30 -3.04 15.88
C MET A 204 -6.82 -4.33 15.26
N VAL A 205 -7.04 -4.36 13.93
CA VAL A 205 -7.45 -5.59 13.24
C VAL A 205 -6.42 -6.70 13.47
N GLN A 206 -5.11 -6.41 13.34
CA GLN A 206 -4.06 -7.41 13.57
C GLN A 206 -4.17 -8.06 14.96
N VAL A 207 -4.19 -7.24 16.02
CA VAL A 207 -4.15 -7.76 17.39
C VAL A 207 -5.47 -8.46 17.73
N MET A 208 -6.61 -7.95 17.26
CA MET A 208 -7.91 -8.60 17.44
C MET A 208 -7.96 -10.01 16.87
N GLN A 209 -7.42 -10.21 15.68
CA GLN A 209 -7.35 -11.54 15.08
C GLN A 209 -6.46 -12.51 15.87
N ASN A 210 -5.39 -11.98 16.45
CA ASN A 210 -4.51 -12.76 17.32
C ASN A 210 -5.23 -13.14 18.63
N ILE A 211 -6.06 -12.24 19.17
CA ILE A 211 -6.92 -12.51 20.33
C ILE A 211 -7.94 -13.61 20.00
N GLU A 212 -8.63 -13.51 18.86
CA GLU A 212 -9.59 -14.52 18.40
C GLU A 212 -8.91 -15.90 18.23
N SER A 213 -7.72 -15.92 17.62
CA SER A 213 -6.92 -17.14 17.47
C SER A 213 -6.54 -17.73 18.83
N TYR A 214 -6.15 -16.88 19.79
CA TYR A 214 -5.82 -17.29 21.15
C TYR A 214 -7.03 -17.89 21.89
N ARG A 215 -8.19 -17.22 21.80
CA ARG A 215 -9.47 -17.72 22.36
C ARG A 215 -9.86 -19.06 21.75
N GLY A 216 -9.68 -19.22 20.43
CA GLY A 216 -9.88 -20.50 19.73
C GLY A 216 -9.00 -21.62 20.31
N MET A 217 -7.71 -21.34 20.52
CA MET A 217 -6.80 -22.31 21.16
C MET A 217 -7.22 -22.66 22.58
N LEU A 218 -7.64 -21.67 23.39
CA LEU A 218 -8.16 -21.91 24.74
C LEU A 218 -9.42 -22.78 24.74
N ALA A 219 -10.32 -22.56 23.79
CA ALA A 219 -11.53 -23.35 23.63
C ALA A 219 -11.24 -24.79 23.22
N THR A 220 -10.31 -25.01 22.28
CA THR A 220 -9.99 -26.35 21.74
C THR A 220 -9.09 -27.16 22.68
N HIS A 221 -8.11 -26.54 23.33
CA HIS A 221 -7.05 -27.26 24.06
C HIS A 221 -7.06 -27.04 25.58
N GLY A 222 -7.78 -26.02 26.06
CA GLY A 222 -7.74 -25.59 27.46
C GLY A 222 -6.44 -24.88 27.86
N LYS A 223 -6.53 -24.04 28.89
CA LYS A 223 -5.41 -23.19 29.37
C LYS A 223 -4.12 -23.96 29.66
N GLN A 224 -4.20 -25.10 30.34
CA GLN A 224 -3.00 -25.85 30.73
C GLN A 224 -2.19 -26.33 29.51
N THR A 225 -2.87 -26.70 28.43
CA THR A 225 -2.23 -27.12 27.17
C THR A 225 -1.69 -25.91 26.41
N VAL A 226 -2.47 -24.83 26.33
CA VAL A 226 -2.06 -23.60 25.63
C VAL A 226 -0.84 -22.94 26.27
N LYS A 227 -0.68 -23.05 27.59
CA LYS A 227 0.54 -22.60 28.30
C LYS A 227 1.83 -23.29 27.82
N ASN A 228 1.71 -24.51 27.30
CA ASN A 228 2.86 -25.26 26.77
C ASN A 228 3.14 -24.95 25.30
N PHE A 229 2.31 -24.15 24.63
CA PHE A 229 2.55 -23.72 23.25
C PHE A 229 3.62 -22.63 23.22
N ASN A 230 4.45 -22.67 22.17
CA ASN A 230 5.35 -21.56 21.89
C ASN A 230 4.55 -20.41 21.26
N LEU A 231 4.03 -19.51 22.10
CA LEU A 231 3.25 -18.35 21.71
C LEU A 231 4.09 -17.07 21.63
N SER A 232 5.41 -17.21 21.66
CA SER A 232 6.32 -16.13 21.34
C SER A 232 5.88 -15.58 19.99
N TYR A 233 5.64 -14.28 19.89
CA TYR A 233 5.18 -13.59 18.67
C TYR A 233 3.68 -13.63 18.36
N LEU A 234 2.83 -14.28 19.17
CA LEU A 234 1.40 -14.31 18.88
C LEU A 234 0.81 -12.89 18.79
N PHE A 235 1.21 -11.99 19.69
CA PHE A 235 0.71 -10.62 19.72
C PHE A 235 1.69 -9.59 19.15
N LYS A 236 2.77 -10.04 18.49
CA LYS A 236 3.76 -9.13 17.91
C LYS A 236 3.12 -8.25 16.83
N ILE A 237 3.18 -6.93 17.04
CA ILE A 237 2.78 -5.94 16.04
C ILE A 237 3.77 -6.01 14.88
N HIS A 238 3.25 -5.92 13.64
CA HIS A 238 4.07 -6.02 12.44
C HIS A 238 5.20 -4.96 12.43
N ASP A 239 6.43 -5.37 12.12
CA ASP A 239 7.63 -4.52 12.27
C ASP A 239 7.50 -3.20 11.51
N LYS A 240 6.91 -3.21 10.30
CA LYS A 240 6.65 -1.97 9.54
C LYS A 240 5.80 -0.98 10.33
N SER A 241 4.71 -1.44 10.95
CA SER A 241 3.84 -0.58 11.74
C SER A 241 4.60 0.00 12.93
N VAL A 242 5.37 -0.84 13.66
CA VAL A 242 6.23 -0.40 14.77
C VAL A 242 7.19 0.70 14.33
N GLN A 243 7.85 0.54 13.18
CA GLN A 243 8.76 1.57 12.65
C GLN A 243 8.02 2.86 12.28
N THR A 244 6.81 2.77 11.71
CA THR A 244 5.98 3.93 11.41
C THR A 244 5.60 4.69 12.68
N TYR A 245 5.13 4.02 13.74
CA TYR A 245 4.87 4.67 15.03
C TYR A 245 6.12 5.32 15.61
N LYS A 246 7.25 4.61 15.64
CA LYS A 246 8.53 5.14 16.13
C LYS A 246 8.95 6.40 15.38
N LYS A 247 8.78 6.43 14.05
CA LYS A 247 9.03 7.61 13.23
C LYS A 247 8.11 8.77 13.67
N LEU A 248 6.80 8.54 13.79
CA LEU A 248 5.82 9.57 14.18
C LEU A 248 6.09 10.10 15.60
N PHE A 249 6.54 9.25 16.53
CA PHE A 249 6.97 9.66 17.87
C PHE A 249 8.24 10.51 17.82
N TYR A 250 9.25 10.05 17.09
CA TYR A 250 10.53 10.73 16.97
C TYR A 250 10.40 12.12 16.34
N THR A 251 9.49 12.27 15.37
CA THR A 251 9.19 13.54 14.72
C THR A 251 8.19 14.42 15.50
N ASN A 252 7.76 14.00 16.70
CA ASN A 252 6.74 14.66 17.52
C ASN A 252 5.41 14.90 16.79
N GLN A 253 5.11 14.10 15.75
CA GLN A 253 3.86 14.18 15.01
C GLN A 253 2.69 13.57 15.80
N ILE A 254 2.98 12.62 16.69
CA ILE A 254 2.04 12.07 17.68
C ILE A 254 2.76 11.90 19.02
N LYS A 255 2.01 11.93 20.13
CA LYS A 255 2.58 11.74 21.47
C LYS A 255 2.41 10.29 21.93
N PRO A 256 3.47 9.58 22.38
CA PRO A 256 3.35 8.21 22.87
C PRO A 256 2.32 8.01 23.98
N ILE A 257 2.11 9.02 24.84
CA ILE A 257 1.14 8.96 25.94
C ILE A 257 -0.31 8.86 25.46
N ASN A 258 -0.62 9.33 24.24
CA ASN A 258 -1.98 9.35 23.70
C ASN A 258 -2.33 8.10 22.90
N ILE A 259 -1.36 7.24 22.56
CA ILE A 259 -1.58 6.15 21.58
C ILE A 259 -2.73 5.21 21.96
N GLY A 260 -2.93 4.94 23.26
CA GLY A 260 -4.05 4.11 23.71
C GLY A 260 -5.41 4.77 23.48
N GLU A 261 -5.54 6.05 23.82
CA GLU A 261 -6.78 6.81 23.63
C GLU A 261 -7.08 7.01 22.13
N ASP A 262 -6.06 7.41 21.36
CA ASP A 262 -6.16 7.59 19.91
C ASP A 262 -6.50 6.26 19.20
N MET A 263 -5.91 5.14 19.64
CA MET A 263 -6.22 3.81 19.13
C MET A 263 -7.69 3.47 19.36
N PHE A 264 -8.18 3.64 20.59
CA PHE A 264 -9.57 3.35 20.92
C PHE A 264 -10.53 4.24 20.12
N SER A 265 -10.27 5.55 20.07
CA SER A 265 -11.10 6.52 19.36
C SER A 265 -11.16 6.25 17.85
N HIS A 266 -10.00 6.05 17.19
CA HIS A 266 -9.94 5.82 15.75
C HIS A 266 -10.64 4.53 15.31
N THR A 267 -10.74 3.53 16.20
CA THR A 267 -11.19 2.18 15.84
C THR A 267 -12.63 1.87 16.27
N GLN A 268 -13.38 2.87 16.71
CA GLN A 268 -14.77 2.71 17.14
C GLN A 268 -15.68 2.09 16.07
N HIS A 269 -15.44 2.41 14.80
CA HIS A 269 -16.21 1.92 13.67
C HIS A 269 -15.92 0.45 13.29
N LEU A 270 -14.88 -0.18 13.85
CA LEU A 270 -14.56 -1.57 13.55
C LEU A 270 -15.57 -2.55 14.18
N PRO A 271 -15.82 -3.72 13.56
CA PRO A 271 -16.84 -4.69 13.99
C PRO A 271 -16.38 -5.55 15.18
N TYR A 272 -15.79 -4.91 16.20
CA TYR A 272 -15.37 -5.54 17.45
C TYR A 272 -16.10 -4.88 18.62
N ASN A 273 -16.27 -5.61 19.73
CA ASN A 273 -16.87 -5.03 20.93
C ASN A 273 -15.89 -4.07 21.64
N ASP A 274 -16.44 -3.11 22.39
CA ASP A 274 -15.65 -2.06 23.06
C ASP A 274 -14.69 -2.60 24.12
N SER A 275 -15.06 -3.71 24.79
CA SER A 275 -14.22 -4.34 25.80
C SER A 275 -12.91 -4.83 25.19
N ASP A 276 -12.99 -5.47 24.03
CA ASP A 276 -11.82 -5.97 23.29
C ASP A 276 -11.03 -4.80 22.70
N LYS A 277 -11.71 -3.76 22.18
CA LYS A 277 -11.03 -2.56 21.65
C LYS A 277 -10.22 -1.86 22.73
N LYS A 278 -10.76 -1.74 23.94
CA LYS A 278 -10.03 -1.18 25.11
C LYS A 278 -8.85 -2.06 25.49
N LEU A 279 -9.03 -3.38 25.49
CA LEU A 279 -7.97 -4.33 25.81
C LEU A 279 -6.79 -4.20 24.83
N VAL A 280 -7.06 -4.16 23.52
CA VAL A 280 -6.02 -3.94 22.50
C VAL A 280 -5.38 -2.57 22.63
N SER A 281 -6.16 -1.53 22.90
CA SER A 281 -5.64 -0.17 23.06
C SER A 281 -4.66 -0.06 24.24
N ASN A 282 -4.99 -0.71 25.36
CA ASN A 282 -4.10 -0.82 26.52
C ASN A 282 -2.84 -1.64 26.19
N PHE A 283 -2.99 -2.77 25.50
CA PHE A 283 -1.85 -3.56 25.05
C PHE A 283 -0.89 -2.74 24.20
N VAL A 284 -1.39 -2.03 23.17
CA VAL A 284 -0.55 -1.21 22.28
C VAL A 284 0.16 -0.10 23.06
N PHE A 285 -0.53 0.55 24.01
CA PHE A 285 0.10 1.53 24.89
C PHE A 285 1.28 0.97 25.68
N TYR A 286 1.12 -0.19 26.31
CA TYR A 286 2.20 -0.83 27.06
C TYR A 286 3.31 -1.36 26.14
N TYR A 287 2.94 -1.88 24.97
CA TYR A 287 3.86 -2.37 23.95
C TYR A 287 4.85 -1.27 23.51
N PHE A 288 4.36 -0.05 23.24
CA PHE A 288 5.22 1.07 22.85
C PHE A 288 5.90 1.80 24.01
N LYS A 289 5.56 1.45 25.25
CA LYS A 289 6.30 1.87 26.45
C LYS A 289 7.42 0.91 26.83
N ASP A 290 7.75 -0.06 25.97
CA ASP A 290 8.74 -1.12 26.20
C ASP A 290 8.52 -1.84 27.54
N GLN A 291 7.25 -2.07 27.91
CA GLN A 291 6.91 -2.90 29.06
C GLN A 291 7.06 -4.37 28.66
N GLU A 292 8.09 -5.05 29.19
CA GLU A 292 8.38 -6.47 28.92
C GLU A 292 7.15 -7.38 29.17
N GLU A 293 6.24 -6.95 30.04
CA GLU A 293 5.06 -7.70 30.47
C GLU A 293 3.78 -7.41 29.64
N ALA A 294 3.85 -6.56 28.61
CA ALA A 294 2.65 -6.13 27.86
C ALA A 294 1.83 -7.30 27.29
N GLU A 295 2.50 -8.31 26.72
CA GLU A 295 1.83 -9.51 26.20
C GLU A 295 1.21 -10.36 27.31
N ASP A 296 1.86 -10.44 28.47
CA ASP A 296 1.38 -11.27 29.58
C ASP A 296 0.16 -10.64 30.24
N ILE A 297 0.14 -9.31 30.37
CA ILE A 297 -1.05 -8.55 30.78
C ILE A 297 -2.21 -8.81 29.81
N LEU A 298 -1.94 -8.75 28.50
CA LEU A 298 -2.96 -9.02 27.48
C LEU A 298 -3.51 -10.45 27.61
N LYS A 299 -2.65 -11.47 27.69
CA LYS A 299 -3.06 -12.87 27.84
C LYS A 299 -3.91 -13.07 29.09
N HIS A 300 -3.48 -12.53 30.23
CA HIS A 300 -4.21 -12.62 31.49
C HIS A 300 -5.63 -12.06 31.38
N GLU A 301 -5.78 -10.89 30.77
CA GLU A 301 -7.10 -10.26 30.56
C GLU A 301 -7.98 -11.05 29.57
N ILE A 302 -7.40 -11.62 28.51
CA ILE A 302 -8.16 -12.49 27.59
C ILE A 302 -8.66 -13.74 28.32
N GLU A 303 -7.79 -14.41 29.08
CA GLU A 303 -8.15 -15.58 29.87
C GLU A 303 -9.24 -15.25 30.87
N LYS A 304 -9.10 -14.15 31.63
CA LYS A 304 -10.12 -13.66 32.57
C LYS A 304 -11.46 -13.47 31.87
N GLN A 305 -11.49 -12.79 30.73
CA GLN A 305 -12.72 -12.58 29.97
C GLN A 305 -13.32 -13.90 29.47
N PHE A 306 -12.50 -14.82 28.94
CA PHE A 306 -12.94 -16.11 28.43
C PHE A 306 -13.57 -16.98 29.54
N TYR A 307 -12.93 -17.07 30.71
CA TYR A 307 -13.45 -17.88 31.81
C TYR A 307 -14.67 -17.27 32.49
N CYS A 308 -14.72 -15.93 32.64
CA CYS A 308 -15.86 -15.26 33.25
C CYS A 308 -17.08 -15.19 32.33
N ARG A 309 -16.91 -14.87 31.04
CA ARG A 309 -18.02 -14.63 30.11
C ARG A 309 -18.47 -15.88 29.36
N ASP A 310 -17.55 -16.70 28.87
CA ASP A 310 -17.90 -17.80 27.96
C ASP A 310 -18.23 -19.11 28.68
N ARG A 311 -17.95 -19.21 29.99
CA ARG A 311 -18.22 -20.39 30.81
C ARG A 311 -19.16 -20.16 31.99
N ASP A 312 -19.73 -18.96 32.10
CA ASP A 312 -20.64 -18.56 33.20
C ASP A 312 -20.05 -18.83 34.61
N ILE A 313 -18.74 -18.62 34.75
CA ILE A 313 -18.01 -18.83 36.01
C ILE A 313 -17.98 -17.48 36.75
N PRO A 314 -18.39 -17.43 38.03
CA PRO A 314 -18.29 -16.21 38.84
C PRO A 314 -16.85 -15.67 38.85
N GLU A 315 -16.70 -14.35 38.74
CA GLU A 315 -15.38 -13.68 38.60
C GLU A 315 -14.39 -14.11 39.70
N GLU A 316 -14.84 -14.25 40.94
CA GLU A 316 -14.00 -14.73 42.05
C GLU A 316 -13.49 -16.16 41.88
N LYS A 317 -14.21 -17.02 41.17
CA LYS A 317 -13.81 -18.41 40.89
C LYS A 317 -12.88 -18.47 39.69
N ALA A 318 -13.13 -17.66 38.65
CA ALA A 318 -12.21 -17.51 37.52
C ALA A 318 -10.87 -16.92 37.99
N LEU A 319 -10.89 -15.89 38.83
CA LEU A 319 -9.69 -15.31 39.44
C LEU A 319 -8.94 -16.33 40.30
N ARG A 320 -9.62 -17.17 41.09
CA ARG A 320 -8.96 -18.25 41.85
C ARG A 320 -8.31 -19.32 40.95
N GLU A 321 -8.96 -19.69 39.85
CA GLU A 321 -8.39 -20.62 38.86
C GLU A 321 -7.17 -20.01 38.15
N ILE A 322 -7.19 -18.71 37.88
CA ILE A 322 -6.06 -17.97 37.30
C ILE A 322 -4.91 -17.81 38.31
N GLU A 323 -5.20 -17.31 39.52
CA GLU A 323 -4.25 -17.01 40.60
C GLU A 323 -3.60 -18.24 41.23
N SER A 324 -4.25 -19.41 41.21
CA SER A 324 -3.65 -20.67 41.67
C SER A 324 -2.38 -21.07 40.90
N THR A 325 -2.06 -20.35 39.82
CA THR A 325 -0.90 -20.59 38.97
C THR A 325 0.15 -19.48 38.91
N GLU A 326 -0.02 -18.34 39.60
CA GLU A 326 0.92 -17.20 39.46
C GLU A 326 1.25 -16.50 40.80
N SER A 327 2.51 -16.61 41.25
CA SER A 327 3.03 -15.83 42.38
C SER A 327 3.57 -14.45 41.97
N GLY A 328 3.78 -14.19 40.67
CA GLY A 328 4.35 -12.95 40.14
C GLY A 328 3.39 -11.75 40.12
N PHE A 329 2.11 -11.99 39.83
CA PHE A 329 1.11 -10.93 39.58
C PHE A 329 0.80 -10.05 40.82
N LYS A 330 0.87 -10.62 42.04
CA LYS A 330 0.68 -9.87 43.30
C LYS A 330 1.73 -8.78 43.53
N LYS A 331 2.91 -8.90 42.91
CA LYS A 331 3.97 -7.89 42.99
C LYS A 331 3.72 -6.70 42.05
N PHE A 332 3.01 -6.94 40.95
CA PHE A 332 2.72 -5.96 39.89
C PHE A 332 1.52 -5.06 40.22
N ILE A 333 0.38 -5.63 40.67
CA ILE A 333 -0.78 -4.84 41.13
C ILE A 333 -0.39 -3.85 42.24
N LYS A 334 0.58 -4.24 43.09
CA LYS A 334 1.10 -3.40 44.18
C LYS A 334 1.91 -2.18 43.71
N ASN A 335 2.37 -2.18 42.47
CA ASN A 335 3.17 -1.10 41.87
C ASN A 335 2.36 -0.18 40.95
N ILE A 336 1.19 -0.61 40.44
CA ILE A 336 0.29 0.25 39.65
C ILE A 336 -0.51 1.23 40.53
N PHE A 337 -0.81 0.85 41.78
CA PHE A 337 -1.60 1.66 42.71
C PHE A 337 -0.75 2.40 43.77
N LYS A 338 0.52 2.65 43.46
CA LYS A 338 1.39 3.61 44.17
C LYS A 338 1.80 4.70 43.20
#